data_AF-A0A967D2R9-F1
#
_entry.id   AF-A0A967D2R9-F1
#
_cell.length_a   1.000
_cell.length_b   1.000
_cell.length_c   1.000
_cell.angle_alpha   90.00
_cell.angle_beta   90.00
_cell.angle_gamma   90.00
#
_symmetry.space_group_name_H-M   'P 1'
#
loop_
_entity.id
_entity.type
_entity.pdbx_description
1 polymer ?
#
loop_
_entity_poly.entity_id
_entity_poly.type
_entity_poly.pdbx_seq_one_letter_code
_entity_poly.pdbx_strand_id
1 'polypeptide(L)'
;GAIDVFQFPAGDIDPPIVLTAGTLVGAFNDKPEVMAVMEYFGSPEFANLRQAAQKEAKGGGDVLSGFNTANLNVDRSLWNPLEQSFLEIMANNDVRFDGSDLMPADVGAGSFWTEGTALVNGEKTVAEAAAAIDATWPE
;
A
#
# COMPACT_ATOMS: atom_id res chain seq x y z
N GLY A 1 -18.75 2.76 19.27
CA GLY A 1 -19.15 3.21 17.93
C GLY A 1 -18.68 2.18 16.94
N ALA A 2 -19.42 1.95 15.85
CA ALA A 2 -18.92 1.11 14.77
C ALA A 2 -17.72 1.82 14.11
N ILE A 3 -16.62 1.09 13.90
CA ILE A 3 -15.49 1.53 13.07
C ILE A 3 -15.76 1.00 11.66
N ASP A 4 -15.61 1.85 10.66
CA ASP A 4 -15.88 1.51 9.25
C ASP A 4 -14.82 2.14 8.34
N VAL A 5 -14.77 1.67 7.09
CA VAL A 5 -13.78 2.04 6.07
C VAL A 5 -14.50 2.41 4.78
N PHE A 6 -14.03 3.48 4.14
CA PHE A 6 -14.52 3.90 2.83
C PHE A 6 -13.35 4.36 1.97
N GLN A 7 -13.52 4.27 0.66
CA GLN A 7 -12.52 4.74 -0.29
C GLN A 7 -12.37 6.27 -0.21
N PHE A 8 -11.14 6.76 -0.30
CA PHE A 8 -10.90 8.20 -0.31
C PHE A 8 -11.63 8.85 -1.51
N PRO A 9 -12.21 10.05 -1.36
CA PRO A 9 -12.92 10.71 -2.47
C PRO A 9 -12.00 10.86 -3.69
N ALA A 10 -12.45 10.38 -4.85
CA ALA A 10 -11.60 10.22 -6.03
C ALA A 10 -11.29 11.53 -6.78
N GLY A 11 -11.97 12.63 -6.43
CA GLY A 11 -11.91 13.86 -7.22
C GLY A 11 -12.39 13.60 -8.66
N ASP A 12 -11.58 13.97 -9.64
CA ASP A 12 -11.86 13.78 -11.07
C ASP A 12 -11.31 12.45 -11.63
N ILE A 13 -10.82 11.54 -10.77
CA ILE A 13 -10.23 10.26 -11.18
C ILE A 13 -11.30 9.15 -11.12
N ASP A 14 -11.51 8.43 -12.22
CA ASP A 14 -12.45 7.29 -12.32
C ASP A 14 -11.80 6.13 -13.12
N PRO A 15 -11.65 4.92 -12.56
CA PRO A 15 -12.02 4.53 -11.19
C PRO A 15 -11.13 5.19 -10.13
N PRO A 16 -11.61 5.32 -8.88
CA PRO A 16 -10.78 5.78 -7.77
C PRO A 16 -9.49 4.97 -7.66
N ILE A 17 -8.39 5.64 -7.33
CA ILE A 17 -7.10 4.97 -7.13
C ILE A 17 -6.90 4.66 -5.66
N VAL A 18 -6.49 3.43 -5.35
CA VAL A 18 -5.96 3.05 -4.04
C VAL A 18 -4.44 3.12 -4.11
N LEU A 19 -3.86 4.02 -3.32
CA LEU A 19 -2.41 4.01 -3.09
C LEU A 19 -2.06 2.88 -2.12
N THR A 20 -1.09 2.06 -2.49
CA THR A 20 -0.63 0.92 -1.70
C THR A 20 0.86 0.97 -1.49
N ALA A 21 1.31 0.36 -0.41
CA ALA A 21 2.71 0.01 -0.20
C ALA A 21 2.73 -1.40 0.41
N GLY A 22 3.89 -2.03 0.48
CA GLY A 22 3.97 -3.35 1.09
C GLY A 22 5.30 -4.03 0.88
N THR A 23 5.33 -5.28 1.34
CA THR A 23 6.49 -6.15 1.17
C THR A 23 6.40 -6.89 -0.14
N LEU A 24 7.45 -6.77 -0.96
CA LEU A 24 7.63 -7.54 -2.17
C LEU A 24 8.65 -8.65 -1.93
N VAL A 25 8.49 -9.77 -2.63
CA VAL A 25 9.51 -10.82 -2.70
C VAL A 25 10.17 -10.73 -4.07
N GLY A 26 11.50 -10.85 -4.11
CA GLY A 26 12.28 -10.83 -5.35
C GLY A 26 13.23 -12.02 -5.43
N ALA A 27 13.33 -12.60 -6.62
CA ALA A 27 14.31 -13.65 -6.92
C ALA A 27 15.61 -13.02 -7.45
N PHE A 28 16.75 -13.49 -6.93
CA PHE A 28 18.08 -13.05 -7.37
C PHE A 28 18.72 -14.00 -8.41
N ASN A 29 18.06 -15.13 -8.70
CA ASN A 29 18.40 -16.04 -9.79
C ASN A 29 17.14 -16.81 -10.21
N ASP A 30 17.20 -17.46 -11.36
CA ASP A 30 16.11 -18.17 -12.02
C ASP A 30 16.12 -19.70 -11.77
N LYS A 31 16.81 -20.15 -10.72
CA LYS A 31 16.89 -21.58 -10.42
C LYS A 31 15.50 -22.15 -10.08
N PRO A 32 15.19 -23.40 -10.47
CA PRO A 32 13.90 -24.01 -10.21
C PRO A 32 13.47 -23.96 -8.74
N GLU A 33 14.41 -24.21 -7.81
CA GLU A 33 14.14 -24.16 -6.37
C GLU A 33 13.82 -22.76 -5.84
N VAL A 34 14.36 -21.69 -6.45
CA VAL A 34 14.04 -20.31 -6.08
C VAL A 34 12.66 -19.94 -6.60
N MET A 35 12.36 -20.31 -7.84
CA MET A 35 11.05 -20.03 -8.45
C MET A 35 9.93 -20.81 -7.75
N ALA A 36 10.18 -22.01 -7.23
CA ALA A 36 9.22 -22.74 -6.41
C ALA A 36 8.86 -21.99 -5.12
N VAL A 37 9.83 -21.32 -4.47
CA VAL A 37 9.57 -20.50 -3.28
C VAL A 37 8.81 -19.22 -3.66
N MET A 38 9.14 -18.59 -4.80
CA MET A 38 8.40 -17.45 -5.32
C MET A 38 6.93 -17.79 -5.59
N GLU A 39 6.68 -18.94 -6.21
CA GLU A 39 5.33 -19.44 -6.48
C GLU A 39 4.56 -19.69 -5.17
N TYR A 40 5.21 -20.29 -4.17
CA TYR A 40 4.62 -20.43 -2.84
C TYR A 40 4.24 -19.08 -2.23
N PHE A 41 5.13 -18.08 -2.24
CA PHE A 41 4.81 -16.73 -1.73
C PHE A 41 3.67 -16.05 -2.50
N GLY A 42 3.52 -16.34 -3.79
CA GLY A 42 2.41 -15.87 -4.61
C GLY A 42 1.10 -16.66 -4.44
N SER A 43 1.10 -17.77 -3.71
CA SER A 43 -0.04 -18.69 -3.59
C SER A 43 -1.09 -18.24 -2.56
N PRO A 44 -2.36 -18.64 -2.72
CA PRO A 44 -3.37 -18.43 -1.68
C PRO A 44 -3.06 -19.23 -0.41
N GLU A 45 -2.34 -20.36 -0.52
CA GLU A 45 -1.91 -21.15 0.63
C GLU A 45 -1.03 -20.32 1.57
N PHE A 46 0.02 -19.68 1.04
CA PHE A 46 0.89 -18.81 1.84
C PHE A 46 0.10 -17.67 2.48
N ALA A 47 -0.75 -16.97 1.72
CA ALA A 47 -1.50 -15.83 2.24
C ALA A 47 -2.48 -16.24 3.36
N ASN A 48 -3.18 -17.37 3.20
CA ASN A 48 -4.09 -17.91 4.22
C ASN A 48 -3.33 -18.33 5.49
N LEU A 49 -2.19 -19.02 5.33
CA LEU A 49 -1.34 -19.42 6.45
C LEU A 49 -0.74 -18.22 7.18
N ARG A 50 -0.28 -17.21 6.42
CA ARG A 50 0.27 -15.96 6.96
C ARG A 50 -0.77 -15.22 7.78
N GLN A 51 -2.00 -15.11 7.28
CA GLN A 51 -3.13 -14.48 7.98
C GLN A 51 -3.40 -15.16 9.32
N ALA A 52 -3.58 -16.49 9.30
CA ALA A 52 -3.84 -17.26 10.51
C ALA A 52 -2.71 -17.12 11.54
N ALA A 53 -1.45 -17.24 11.10
CA ALA A 53 -0.28 -17.10 11.96
C ALA A 53 -0.15 -15.69 12.54
N GLN A 54 -0.44 -14.64 11.76
CA GLN A 54 -0.36 -13.26 12.22
C GLN A 54 -1.46 -12.94 13.24
N LYS A 55 -2.67 -13.44 13.01
CA LYS A 55 -3.79 -13.30 13.93
C LYS A 55 -3.51 -13.96 15.27
N GLU A 56 -2.98 -15.19 15.25
CA GLU A 56 -2.56 -15.90 16.45
C GLU A 56 -1.46 -15.14 17.21
N ALA A 57 -0.41 -14.69 16.51
CA ALA A 57 0.69 -13.93 17.11
C ALA A 57 0.24 -12.59 17.75
N LYS A 58 -0.90 -12.04 17.33
CA LYS A 58 -1.50 -10.82 17.88
C LYS A 58 -2.51 -11.05 19.02
N GLY A 59 -2.70 -12.30 19.44
CA GLY A 59 -3.58 -12.66 20.56
C GLY A 59 -4.84 -13.45 20.18
N GLY A 60 -4.99 -13.84 18.91
CA GLY A 60 -6.09 -14.69 18.45
C GLY A 60 -7.48 -14.04 18.52
N GLY A 61 -8.55 -14.85 18.46
CA GLY A 61 -9.93 -14.37 18.61
C GLY A 61 -10.36 -13.41 17.48
N ASP A 62 -10.81 -12.21 17.83
CA ASP A 62 -11.31 -11.19 16.88
C ASP A 62 -10.30 -10.04 16.65
N VAL A 63 -9.03 -10.23 17.01
CA VAL A 63 -7.99 -9.21 16.75
C VAL A 63 -7.77 -9.03 15.25
N LEU A 64 -7.54 -7.78 14.83
CA LEU A 64 -7.13 -7.48 13.47
C LEU A 64 -5.67 -7.93 13.29
N SER A 65 -5.45 -8.78 12.29
CA SER A 65 -4.12 -9.21 11.88
C SER A 65 -3.27 -8.03 11.39
N GLY A 66 -3.89 -7.06 10.71
CA GLY A 66 -3.17 -6.02 9.97
C GLY A 66 -2.39 -6.55 8.76
N PHE A 67 -2.73 -7.73 8.25
CA PHE A 67 -2.20 -8.28 7.02
C PHE A 67 -3.26 -8.18 5.92
N ASN A 68 -2.92 -7.50 4.83
CA ASN A 68 -3.71 -7.47 3.60
C ASN A 68 -2.93 -8.20 2.49
N THR A 69 -3.65 -8.67 1.48
CA THR A 69 -3.07 -9.43 0.37
C THR A 69 -3.72 -9.04 -0.96
N ALA A 70 -2.92 -9.01 -2.02
CA ALA A 70 -3.39 -8.84 -3.40
C ALA A 70 -3.81 -10.18 -4.05
N ASN A 71 -3.62 -11.31 -3.36
CA ASN A 71 -4.01 -12.61 -3.88
C ASN A 71 -5.54 -12.76 -3.90
N LEU A 72 -6.13 -12.86 -5.09
CA LEU A 72 -7.58 -12.91 -5.28
C LEU A 72 -8.22 -14.27 -4.92
N ASN A 73 -7.40 -15.31 -4.71
CA ASN A 73 -7.85 -16.69 -4.50
C ASN A 73 -7.80 -17.12 -3.02
N VAL A 74 -7.61 -16.17 -2.10
CA VAL A 74 -7.58 -16.43 -0.65
C VAL A 74 -8.96 -16.76 -0.09
N ASP A 75 -8.99 -17.45 1.05
CA ASP A 75 -10.22 -17.62 1.81
C ASP A 75 -10.47 -16.36 2.64
N ARG A 76 -11.30 -15.45 2.11
CA ARG A 76 -11.62 -14.17 2.77
C ARG A 76 -12.27 -14.35 4.15
N SER A 77 -12.81 -15.52 4.49
CA SER A 77 -13.38 -15.78 5.81
C SER A 77 -12.34 -15.79 6.94
N LEU A 78 -11.04 -15.90 6.61
CA LEU A 78 -9.93 -15.81 7.57
C LEU A 78 -9.65 -14.38 8.05
N TRP A 79 -10.23 -13.37 7.40
CA TRP A 79 -10.13 -11.96 7.75
C TRP A 79 -11.36 -11.51 8.51
N ASN A 80 -11.20 -10.59 9.46
CA ASN A 80 -12.35 -10.00 10.16
C ASN A 80 -13.14 -9.08 9.20
N PRO A 81 -14.43 -8.77 9.47
CA PRO A 81 -15.24 -7.95 8.56
C PRO A 81 -14.62 -6.60 8.17
N LEU A 82 -13.95 -5.94 9.12
CA LEU A 82 -13.22 -4.69 8.86
C LEU A 82 -12.01 -4.89 7.93
N GLU A 83 -11.35 -6.04 7.98
CA GLU A 83 -10.23 -6.33 7.08
C GLU A 83 -10.72 -6.71 5.69
N GLN A 84 -11.85 -7.41 5.61
CA GLN A 84 -12.50 -7.74 4.35
C GLN A 84 -12.87 -6.48 3.56
N SER A 85 -13.29 -5.39 4.22
CA SER A 85 -13.57 -4.13 3.53
C SER A 85 -12.32 -3.49 2.92
N PHE A 86 -11.14 -3.60 3.55
CA PHE A 86 -9.88 -3.18 2.91
C PHE A 86 -9.59 -4.01 1.65
N LEU A 87 -9.75 -5.34 1.72
CA LEU A 87 -9.53 -6.24 0.58
C LEU A 87 -10.51 -5.96 -0.57
N GLU A 88 -11.76 -5.62 -0.26
CA GLU A 88 -12.77 -5.24 -1.25
C GLU A 88 -12.44 -3.91 -1.93
N ILE A 89 -12.03 -2.91 -1.16
CA ILE A 89 -11.59 -1.61 -1.72
C ILE A 89 -10.41 -1.83 -2.68
N MET A 90 -9.39 -2.59 -2.29
CA MET A 90 -8.25 -2.85 -3.18
C MET A 90 -8.65 -3.65 -4.44
N ALA A 91 -9.55 -4.64 -4.31
CA ALA A 91 -9.91 -5.52 -5.42
C ALA A 91 -10.81 -4.86 -6.47
N ASN A 92 -11.58 -3.82 -6.08
CA ASN A 92 -12.57 -3.16 -6.94
C ASN A 92 -12.08 -1.81 -7.51
N ASN A 93 -10.83 -1.43 -7.27
CA ASN A 93 -10.27 -0.14 -7.69
C ASN A 93 -8.92 -0.34 -8.38
N ASP A 94 -8.47 0.69 -9.09
CA ASP A 94 -7.10 0.70 -9.60
C ASP A 94 -6.12 0.86 -8.44
N VAL A 95 -5.09 0.01 -8.42
CA VAL A 95 -4.05 0.03 -7.40
C VAL A 95 -2.76 0.62 -7.96
N ARG A 96 -2.18 1.59 -7.24
CA ARG A 96 -0.85 2.12 -7.53
C ARG A 96 0.05 1.87 -6.33
N PHE A 97 1.29 1.46 -6.59
CA PHE A 97 2.31 1.33 -5.55
C PHE A 97 2.93 2.70 -5.27
N ASP A 98 3.14 3.03 -4.00
CA ASP A 98 3.78 4.27 -3.60
C ASP A 98 5.18 4.38 -4.20
N GLY A 99 5.40 5.43 -4.98
CA GLY A 99 6.65 5.69 -5.70
C GLY A 99 7.62 6.56 -4.90
N SER A 100 7.42 6.74 -3.60
CA SER A 100 8.27 7.59 -2.77
C SER A 100 9.76 7.21 -2.82
N ASP A 101 10.08 5.91 -2.94
CA ASP A 101 11.44 5.41 -3.13
C ASP A 101 12.09 5.81 -4.48
N LEU A 102 11.30 6.23 -5.48
CA LEU A 102 11.82 6.74 -6.75
C LEU A 102 12.28 8.20 -6.65
N MET A 103 11.92 8.90 -5.58
CA MET A 103 12.35 10.29 -5.37
C MET A 103 13.79 10.33 -4.85
N PRO A 104 14.68 11.16 -5.44
CA PRO A 104 15.98 11.48 -4.85
C PRO A 104 15.81 12.00 -3.42
N ALA A 105 16.80 11.77 -2.55
CA ALA A 105 16.69 12.16 -1.14
C ALA A 105 16.38 13.65 -0.93
N ASP A 106 16.98 14.53 -1.75
CA ASP A 106 16.74 15.98 -1.72
C ASP A 106 15.27 16.34 -2.01
N VAL A 107 14.57 15.49 -2.77
CA VAL A 107 13.14 15.62 -3.06
C VAL A 107 12.32 14.90 -2.00
N GLY A 108 12.44 13.57 -1.92
CA GLY A 108 11.55 12.69 -1.17
C GLY A 108 11.67 12.77 0.35
N ALA A 109 12.80 13.25 0.86
CA ALA A 109 13.01 13.55 2.28
C ALA A 109 13.18 15.07 2.54
N GLY A 110 13.15 15.90 1.49
CA GLY A 110 13.44 17.33 1.55
C GLY A 110 12.29 18.18 1.02
N SER A 111 12.44 18.67 -0.21
CA SER A 111 11.56 19.69 -0.79
C SER A 111 10.09 19.25 -0.81
N PHE A 112 9.79 17.98 -1.11
CA PHE A 112 8.42 17.48 -1.15
C PHE A 112 7.66 17.74 0.15
N TRP A 113 8.30 17.46 1.31
CA TRP A 113 7.67 17.63 2.61
C TRP A 113 7.63 19.09 3.05
N THR A 114 8.73 19.83 2.85
CA THR A 114 8.82 21.22 3.31
C THR A 114 7.88 22.11 2.50
N GLU A 115 7.89 21.97 1.18
CA GLU A 115 7.05 22.74 0.27
C GLU A 115 5.58 22.33 0.34
N GLY A 116 5.30 21.03 0.50
CA GLY A 116 3.94 20.54 0.75
C GLY A 116 3.36 21.08 2.07
N THR A 117 4.18 21.18 3.12
CA THR A 117 3.74 21.79 4.40
C THR A 117 3.46 23.28 4.24
N ALA A 118 4.35 24.02 3.58
CA ALA A 118 4.15 25.45 3.30
C ALA A 118 2.87 25.70 2.48
N LEU A 119 2.58 24.84 1.49
CA LEU A 119 1.32 24.88 0.74
C LEU A 119 0.10 24.71 1.64
N VAL A 120 0.07 23.67 2.49
CA VAL A 120 -1.06 23.39 3.37
C VAL A 120 -1.26 24.50 4.42
N ASN A 121 -0.18 25.13 4.87
CA ASN A 121 -0.23 26.28 5.77
C ASN A 121 -0.66 27.59 5.08
N GLY A 122 -0.80 27.59 3.75
CA GLY A 122 -1.12 28.79 2.98
C GLY A 122 0.04 29.77 2.82
N GLU A 123 1.27 29.33 3.10
CA GLU A 123 2.49 30.13 2.93
C GLU A 123 2.93 30.22 1.47
N LYS A 124 2.56 29.23 0.66
CA LYS A 124 2.81 29.16 -0.78
C LYS A 124 1.56 28.73 -1.54
N THR A 125 1.43 29.22 -2.77
CA THR A 125 0.45 28.70 -3.73
C THR A 125 0.85 27.31 -4.23
N VAL A 126 -0.11 26.57 -4.79
CA VAL A 126 0.16 25.26 -5.42
C VAL A 126 1.25 25.37 -6.48
N ALA A 127 1.22 26.42 -7.31
CA ALA A 127 2.19 26.63 -8.38
C ALA A 127 3.61 26.91 -7.83
N GLU A 128 3.73 27.70 -6.76
CA GLU A 128 5.02 28.00 -6.13
C GLU A 128 5.64 26.78 -5.46
N ALA A 129 4.83 26.01 -4.71
CA ALA A 129 5.28 24.78 -4.08
C ALA A 129 5.70 23.73 -5.12
N ALA A 130 4.90 23.54 -6.17
CA ALA A 130 5.22 22.61 -7.25
C ALA A 130 6.52 22.98 -7.98
N ALA A 131 6.71 24.26 -8.32
CA ALA A 131 7.93 24.72 -8.97
C ALA A 131 9.17 24.56 -8.07
N ALA A 132 9.03 24.79 -6.75
CA ALA A 132 10.12 24.61 -5.80
C ALA A 132 10.52 23.13 -5.64
N ILE A 133 9.54 22.21 -5.65
CA ILE A 133 9.80 20.76 -5.62
C ILE A 133 10.51 20.34 -6.91
N ASP A 134 9.98 20.74 -8.07
CA ASP A 134 10.55 20.41 -9.39
C ASP A 134 12.02 20.84 -9.53
N ALA A 135 12.35 22.05 -9.07
CA ALA A 135 13.71 22.60 -9.11
C ALA A 135 14.75 21.81 -8.29
N THR A 136 14.32 20.89 -7.42
CA THR A 136 15.22 20.03 -6.62
C THR A 136 15.43 18.64 -7.22
N TRP A 137 14.76 18.30 -8.33
CA TRP A 137 15.06 17.08 -9.06
C TRP A 137 16.42 17.21 -9.77
N PRO A 138 17.29 16.19 -9.71
CA PRO A 138 18.50 16.12 -10.51
C PRO A 138 18.19 16.08 -12.01
N GLU A 139 19.02 16.73 -12.83
CA GLU A 139 18.99 16.61 -14.29
C GLU A 139 19.42 15.22 -14.80
#